data_AF-A0A2V9PZV3-F1
#
_entry.id   AF-A0A2V9PZV3-F1
#
_cell.length_a   1.000
_cell.length_b   1.000
_cell.length_c   1.000
_cell.angle_alpha   90.00
_cell.angle_beta   90.00
_cell.angle_gamma   90.00
#
_symmetry.space_group_name_H-M   'P 1'
#
loop_
_entity.id
_entity.type
_entity.pdbx_description
1 polymer ?
#
loop_
_entity_poly.entity_id
_entity_poly.type
_entity_poly.pdbx_seq_one_letter_code
_entity_poly.pdbx_strand_id
1 'polypeptide(L)'
;MFDLYSERARQVIFLTRLESGARGAEMIDLDDLLAALIVEDQNKITDALSQRGEIGTFIGLTTHQPFLPPDAATSLLENIQRSLPRSQSIPTSADMAISPALGETLAAASDLKEKLQSKEVTPLHLLAVLLAGSHKWVQALRDAGITEEDVLDVIGKEDQL
;
A
#
# COMPACT_ATOMS: atom_id res chain seq x y z
N MET A 1 -15.50 4.72 7.65
CA MET A 1 -14.72 3.50 7.31
C MET A 1 -13.24 3.82 7.29
N PHE A 2 -12.81 4.82 6.53
CA PHE A 2 -11.41 5.28 6.52
C PHE A 2 -11.01 6.11 7.75
N ASP A 3 -11.94 6.45 8.64
CA ASP A 3 -11.65 7.16 9.90
C ASP A 3 -10.79 6.33 10.86
N LEU A 4 -10.77 5.00 10.66
CA LEU A 4 -9.90 4.08 11.37
C LEU A 4 -8.47 4.06 10.81
N TYR A 5 -8.23 4.68 9.66
CA TYR A 5 -6.97 4.64 8.94
C TYR A 5 -6.19 5.93 9.16
N SER A 6 -4.89 5.76 9.41
CA SER A 6 -3.94 6.87 9.44
C SER A 6 -3.93 7.64 8.12
N GLU A 7 -3.49 8.90 8.16
CA GLU A 7 -3.31 9.71 6.94
C GLU A 7 -2.46 8.97 5.91
N ARG A 8 -1.36 8.34 6.34
CA ARG A 8 -0.47 7.55 5.49
C ARG A 8 -1.20 6.37 4.82
N ALA A 9 -1.98 5.60 5.58
CA ALA A 9 -2.73 4.48 5.00
C ALA A 9 -3.86 4.95 4.06
N ARG A 10 -4.49 6.10 4.34
CA ARG A 10 -5.45 6.71 3.40
C ARG A 10 -4.78 7.14 2.09
N GLN A 11 -3.56 7.66 2.16
CA GLN A 11 -2.78 8.00 0.96
C GLN A 11 -2.44 6.75 0.13
N VAL A 12 -2.06 5.64 0.78
CA VAL A 12 -1.86 4.33 0.09
C VAL A 12 -3.13 3.91 -0.65
N ILE A 13 -4.29 3.93 0.01
CA ILE A 13 -5.57 3.50 -0.59
C ILE A 13 -5.97 4.41 -1.75
N PHE A 14 -5.81 5.72 -1.59
CA PHE A 14 -6.06 6.69 -2.65
C PHE A 14 -5.15 6.43 -3.86
N LEU A 15 -3.84 6.29 -3.64
CA LEU A 15 -2.86 6.03 -4.69
C LEU A 15 -3.13 4.70 -5.40
N THR A 16 -3.51 3.67 -4.63
CA THR A 16 -3.91 2.35 -5.16
C THR A 16 -5.04 2.50 -6.19
N ARG A 17 -6.09 3.27 -5.87
CA ARG A 17 -7.21 3.54 -6.80
C ARG A 17 -6.78 4.40 -7.98
N LEU A 18 -5.97 5.43 -7.73
CA LEU A 18 -5.53 6.36 -8.78
C LEU A 18 -4.73 5.62 -9.86
N GLU A 19 -3.74 4.84 -9.44
CA GLU A 19 -2.82 4.11 -10.32
C GLU A 19 -3.52 2.96 -11.06
N SER A 20 -4.35 2.17 -10.37
CA SER A 20 -5.14 1.10 -11.01
C SER A 20 -6.11 1.65 -12.05
N GLY A 21 -6.81 2.75 -11.75
CA GLY A 21 -7.68 3.43 -12.69
C GLY A 21 -6.93 4.01 -13.89
N ALA A 22 -5.80 4.69 -13.66
CA ALA A 22 -4.95 5.24 -14.71
C ALA A 22 -4.40 4.16 -15.65
N ARG A 23 -4.11 2.98 -15.10
CA ARG A 23 -3.69 1.78 -15.84
C ARG A 23 -4.84 1.10 -16.59
N GLY A 24 -6.09 1.37 -16.23
CA GLY A 24 -7.28 0.74 -16.81
C GLY A 24 -7.53 -0.67 -16.26
N ALA A 25 -7.22 -0.93 -14.99
CA ALA A 25 -7.54 -2.21 -14.39
C ALA A 25 -9.06 -2.41 -14.32
N GLU A 26 -9.54 -3.64 -14.53
CA GLU A 26 -10.97 -3.96 -14.39
C GLU A 26 -11.44 -3.85 -12.93
N MET A 27 -10.52 -4.17 -12.00
CA MET A 27 -10.71 -4.08 -10.56
C MET A 27 -9.38 -3.72 -9.88
N ILE A 28 -9.48 -3.15 -8.68
CA ILE A 28 -8.33 -2.86 -7.83
C ILE A 28 -7.94 -4.15 -7.09
N ASP A 29 -6.66 -4.54 -7.16
CA ASP A 29 -6.18 -5.79 -6.55
C ASP A 29 -4.94 -5.60 -5.64
N LEU A 30 -4.47 -6.68 -5.02
CA LEU A 30 -3.33 -6.68 -4.10
C LEU A 30 -2.01 -6.23 -4.73
N ASP A 31 -1.82 -6.48 -6.03
CA ASP A 31 -0.66 -5.95 -6.76
C ASP A 31 -0.65 -4.40 -6.76
N ASP A 32 -1.82 -3.78 -6.91
CA ASP A 32 -1.95 -2.32 -6.89
C ASP A 32 -1.72 -1.79 -5.47
N LEU A 33 -2.26 -2.47 -4.46
CA LEU A 33 -2.05 -2.10 -3.05
C LEU A 33 -0.57 -2.17 -2.68
N LEU A 34 0.11 -3.26 -3.06
CA LEU A 34 1.54 -3.44 -2.77
C LEU A 34 2.39 -2.40 -3.49
N ALA A 35 2.08 -2.08 -4.75
CA ALA A 35 2.78 -1.01 -5.46
C ALA A 35 2.63 0.34 -4.75
N ALA A 36 1.41 0.67 -4.30
CA ALA A 36 1.17 1.91 -3.57
C ALA A 36 1.84 1.94 -2.19
N LEU A 37 1.85 0.80 -1.47
CA LEU A 37 2.59 0.66 -0.20
C LEU A 37 4.09 0.94 -0.40
N ILE A 38 4.71 0.40 -1.45
CA ILE A 38 6.13 0.65 -1.75
C ILE A 38 6.37 2.11 -2.08
N VAL A 39 5.50 2.75 -2.87
CA VAL A 39 5.64 4.18 -3.20
C VAL A 39 5.53 5.05 -1.95
N GLU A 40 4.58 4.75 -1.09
CA GLU A 40 4.37 5.46 0.17
C GLU A 40 5.56 5.26 1.12
N ASP A 41 6.00 4.02 1.31
CA ASP A 41 7.13 3.66 2.16
C ASP A 41 8.41 4.43 1.78
N GLN A 42 8.61 4.65 0.47
CA GLN A 42 9.76 5.36 -0.06
C GLN A 42 9.59 6.88 -0.11
N ASN A 43 8.52 7.43 0.51
CA ASN A 43 8.16 8.85 0.50
C ASN A 43 7.95 9.43 -0.92
N LYS A 44 7.52 8.61 -1.89
CA LYS A 44 7.43 8.95 -3.32
C LYS A 44 6.01 9.27 -3.81
N ILE A 45 5.06 9.51 -2.91
CA ILE A 45 3.68 9.83 -3.30
C ILE A 45 3.63 11.09 -4.18
N THR A 46 4.32 12.16 -3.79
CA THR A 46 4.36 13.40 -4.59
C THR A 46 4.90 13.17 -5.99
N ASP A 47 5.94 12.34 -6.11
CA ASP A 47 6.54 12.01 -7.41
C ASP A 47 5.57 11.21 -8.27
N ALA A 48 4.86 10.25 -7.69
CA ALA A 48 3.84 9.46 -8.38
C ALA A 48 2.68 10.34 -8.87
N LEU A 49 2.17 11.24 -8.02
CA LEU A 49 1.11 12.18 -8.39
C LEU A 49 1.56 13.17 -9.49
N SER A 50 2.78 13.68 -9.39
CA SER A 50 3.34 14.60 -10.39
C SER A 50 3.44 13.95 -11.76
N GLN A 51 3.81 12.67 -11.82
CA GLN A 51 3.84 11.89 -13.07
C GLN A 51 2.44 11.69 -13.68
N ARG A 52 1.38 11.84 -12.89
CA ARG A 52 -0.02 11.77 -13.33
C ARG A 52 -0.60 13.11 -13.74
N GLY A 53 0.19 14.19 -13.66
CA GLY A 53 -0.30 15.53 -13.97
C GLY A 53 -1.30 16.05 -12.92
N GLU A 54 -1.31 15.45 -11.72
CA GLU A 54 -2.03 16.00 -10.58
C GLU A 54 -1.26 17.24 -10.09
N ILE A 55 -1.86 18.41 -10.29
CA ILE A 55 -1.25 19.71 -9.96
C ILE A 55 -1.87 20.19 -8.65
N GLY A 56 -1.09 20.17 -7.57
CA GLY A 56 -1.51 20.71 -6.28
C GLY A 56 -0.53 20.41 -5.15
N THR A 57 -0.61 21.19 -4.08
CA THR A 57 0.12 20.90 -2.84
C THR A 57 -0.68 19.89 -2.03
N PHE A 58 -0.20 18.65 -1.93
CA PHE A 58 -0.77 17.68 -1.00
C PHE A 58 -0.38 18.06 0.44
N ILE A 59 -1.38 18.46 1.22
CA ILE A 59 -1.21 18.80 2.64
C ILE A 59 -1.27 17.50 3.44
N GLY A 60 -0.41 17.34 4.45
CA GLY A 60 -0.39 16.15 5.31
C GLY A 60 0.54 15.02 4.84
N LEU A 61 1.43 15.29 3.87
CA LEU A 61 2.56 14.39 3.60
C LEU A 61 3.58 14.51 4.73
N THR A 62 3.78 13.42 5.46
CA THR A 62 4.81 13.31 6.49
C THR A 62 5.99 12.53 5.91
N THR A 63 7.21 13.01 6.18
CA THR A 63 8.40 12.21 5.87
C THR A 63 8.63 11.21 6.99
N HIS A 64 8.96 9.99 6.63
CA HIS A 64 9.28 8.93 7.58
C HIS A 64 10.46 8.10 7.08
N GLN A 65 11.08 7.36 8.00
CA GLN A 65 12.08 6.39 7.62
C GLN A 65 11.39 5.25 6.83
N PRO A 66 11.89 4.90 5.64
CA PRO A 66 11.39 3.74 4.91
C PRO A 66 11.64 2.45 5.68
N PHE A 67 10.66 1.56 5.69
CA PHE A 67 10.77 0.21 6.22
C PHE A 67 11.45 -0.71 5.19
N LEU A 68 11.13 -0.58 3.90
CA LEU A 68 11.75 -1.42 2.87
C LEU A 68 13.14 -0.88 2.48
N PRO A 69 14.14 -1.76 2.31
CA PRO A 69 15.42 -1.37 1.72
C PRO A 69 15.22 -0.75 0.32
N PRO A 70 15.87 0.38 -0.01
CA PRO A 70 15.62 1.10 -1.27
C PRO A 70 15.81 0.27 -2.54
N ASP A 71 16.81 -0.62 -2.56
CA ASP A 71 17.10 -1.49 -3.70
C ASP A 71 16.02 -2.57 -3.89
N ALA A 72 15.53 -3.13 -2.78
CA ALA A 72 14.45 -4.11 -2.78
C ALA A 72 13.12 -3.45 -3.19
N ALA A 73 12.80 -2.28 -2.64
CA ALA A 73 11.63 -1.48 -2.99
C ALA A 73 11.61 -1.16 -4.50
N THR A 74 12.73 -0.66 -5.04
CA THR A 74 12.87 -0.36 -6.47
C THR A 74 12.66 -1.59 -7.33
N SER A 75 13.39 -2.67 -7.05
CA SER A 75 13.35 -3.90 -7.86
C SER A 75 11.96 -4.54 -7.84
N LEU A 76 11.31 -4.58 -6.67
CA LEU A 76 9.99 -5.16 -6.50
C LEU A 76 8.92 -4.33 -7.20
N LEU A 77 8.95 -3.00 -7.05
CA LEU A 77 8.01 -2.11 -7.72
C LEU A 77 8.08 -2.23 -9.25
N GLU A 78 9.28 -2.31 -9.82
CA GLU A 78 9.46 -2.53 -11.25
C GLU A 78 8.85 -3.87 -11.71
N ASN A 79 9.08 -4.94 -10.95
CA ASN A 79 8.55 -6.26 -11.27
C ASN A 79 7.02 -6.29 -11.20
N ILE A 80 6.42 -5.67 -10.18
CA ILE A 80 4.97 -5.52 -10.05
C ILE A 80 4.42 -4.78 -11.28
N GLN A 81 4.96 -3.60 -11.58
CA GLN A 81 4.49 -2.75 -12.67
C GLN A 81 4.63 -3.42 -14.05
N ARG A 82 5.66 -4.24 -14.27
CA ARG A 82 5.82 -5.02 -15.51
C ARG A 82 4.79 -6.15 -15.64
N SER A 83 4.33 -6.70 -14.51
CA SER A 83 3.36 -7.80 -14.50
C SER A 83 1.91 -7.35 -14.70
N LEU A 84 1.62 -6.08 -14.43
CA LEU A 84 0.26 -5.54 -14.45
C LEU A 84 -0.21 -5.24 -15.89
N PRO A 85 -1.39 -5.76 -16.32
CA PRO A 85 -1.92 -5.48 -17.64
C PRO A 85 -2.33 -4.01 -17.77
N ARG A 86 -2.29 -3.47 -18.99
CA ARG A 86 -2.72 -2.09 -19.29
C ARG A 86 -3.93 -2.10 -20.20
N SER A 87 -4.88 -1.21 -19.93
CA SER A 87 -6.09 -1.02 -20.72
C SER A 87 -6.45 0.47 -20.80
N GLN A 88 -7.65 0.76 -21.30
CA GLN A 88 -8.19 2.12 -21.30
C GLN A 88 -8.40 2.62 -19.86
N SER A 89 -7.89 3.83 -19.58
CA SER A 89 -7.98 4.48 -18.28
C SER A 89 -9.44 4.65 -17.82
N ILE A 90 -9.65 4.44 -16.52
CA ILE A 90 -10.92 4.64 -15.82
C ILE A 90 -10.86 5.97 -15.07
N PRO A 91 -11.73 6.95 -15.40
CA PRO A 91 -11.76 8.27 -14.74
C PRO A 91 -11.93 8.16 -13.22
N THR A 92 -11.34 9.08 -12.46
CA THR A 92 -11.45 9.13 -10.97
C THR A 92 -12.87 9.26 -10.45
N SER A 93 -13.77 9.83 -11.25
CA SER A 93 -15.20 9.97 -10.95
C SER A 93 -16.00 8.68 -11.14
N ALA A 94 -15.43 7.64 -11.75
CA ALA A 94 -16.09 6.36 -11.94
C ALA A 94 -15.75 5.40 -10.78
N ASP A 95 -16.77 4.67 -10.34
CA ASP A 95 -16.60 3.60 -9.36
C ASP A 95 -15.75 2.47 -9.96
N MET A 96 -14.97 1.84 -9.08
CA MET A 96 -14.08 0.75 -9.44
C MET A 96 -14.19 -0.35 -8.39
N ALA A 97 -14.46 -1.58 -8.84
CA ALA A 97 -14.59 -2.71 -7.94
C ALA A 97 -13.24 -3.04 -7.29
N ILE A 98 -13.27 -3.58 -6.07
CA ILE A 98 -12.10 -4.18 -5.41
C ILE A 98 -12.16 -5.69 -5.53
N SER A 99 -10.99 -6.34 -5.59
CA SER A 99 -10.92 -7.80 -5.55
C SER A 99 -11.35 -8.34 -4.19
N PRO A 100 -11.89 -9.58 -4.13
CA PRO A 100 -12.17 -10.25 -2.86
C PRO A 100 -10.92 -10.30 -1.96
N ALA A 101 -9.76 -10.60 -2.54
CA ALA A 101 -8.49 -10.67 -1.82
C ALA A 101 -8.07 -9.31 -1.22
N LEU A 102 -8.29 -8.22 -1.95
CA LEU A 102 -8.06 -6.87 -1.44
C LEU A 102 -9.06 -6.53 -0.32
N GLY A 103 -10.34 -6.85 -0.49
CA GLY A 103 -11.37 -6.64 0.53
C GLY A 103 -11.08 -7.40 1.83
N GLU A 104 -10.70 -8.66 1.73
CA GLU A 104 -10.27 -9.49 2.86
C GLU A 104 -9.03 -8.91 3.56
N THR A 105 -8.05 -8.42 2.80
CA THR A 105 -6.84 -7.79 3.35
C THR A 105 -7.16 -6.50 4.12
N LEU A 106 -8.04 -5.65 3.60
CA LEU A 106 -8.47 -4.42 4.29
C LEU A 106 -9.26 -4.71 5.58
N ALA A 107 -10.11 -5.75 5.56
CA ALA A 107 -10.82 -6.21 6.74
C ALA A 107 -9.84 -6.75 7.79
N ALA A 108 -8.94 -7.66 7.39
CA ALA A 108 -7.95 -8.24 8.29
C ALA A 108 -6.96 -7.22 8.86
N ALA A 109 -6.65 -6.13 8.15
CA ALA A 109 -5.84 -5.04 8.70
C ALA A 109 -6.56 -4.27 9.81
N SER A 110 -7.89 -4.17 9.72
CA SER A 110 -8.73 -3.58 10.76
C SER A 110 -8.77 -4.50 11.99
N ASP A 111 -8.92 -5.81 11.78
CA ASP A 111 -8.86 -6.81 12.85
C ASP A 111 -7.48 -6.83 13.55
N LEU A 112 -6.40 -6.71 12.77
CA LEU A 112 -5.03 -6.65 13.30
C LEU A 112 -4.82 -5.42 14.17
N LYS A 113 -5.29 -4.24 13.72
CA LYS A 113 -5.27 -3.00 14.52
C LYS A 113 -5.99 -3.20 15.86
N GLU A 114 -7.14 -3.86 15.88
CA GLU A 114 -7.86 -4.14 17.12
C GLU A 114 -7.09 -5.09 18.04
N LYS A 115 -6.52 -6.16 17.47
CA LYS A 115 -5.72 -7.15 18.20
C LYS A 115 -4.46 -6.54 18.83
N LEU A 116 -3.79 -5.65 18.11
CA LEU A 116 -2.60 -4.95 18.59
C LEU A 116 -2.94 -3.73 19.47
N GLN A 117 -4.22 -3.37 19.58
CA GLN A 117 -4.71 -2.17 20.27
C GLN A 117 -4.13 -0.86 19.71
N SER A 118 -3.65 -0.88 18.47
CA SER A 118 -3.13 0.29 17.77
C SER A 118 -4.23 1.34 17.62
N LYS A 119 -3.85 2.62 17.59
CA LYS A 119 -4.81 3.72 17.48
C LYS A 119 -5.53 3.72 16.12
N GLU A 120 -4.79 3.49 15.05
CA GLU A 120 -5.22 3.59 13.66
C GLU A 120 -4.60 2.45 12.83
N VAL A 121 -5.20 2.12 11.69
CA VAL A 121 -4.62 1.24 10.67
C VAL A 121 -3.53 2.03 9.93
N THR A 122 -2.30 1.54 9.96
CA THR A 122 -1.13 2.15 9.29
C THR A 122 -0.73 1.35 8.04
N PRO A 123 0.14 1.90 7.15
CA PRO A 123 0.70 1.13 6.05
C PRO A 123 1.34 -0.20 6.49
N LEU A 124 1.93 -0.25 7.69
CA LEU A 124 2.53 -1.47 8.23
C LEU A 124 1.49 -2.54 8.58
N HIS A 125 0.28 -2.16 9.02
CA HIS A 125 -0.80 -3.14 9.23
C HIS A 125 -1.21 -3.82 7.92
N LEU A 126 -1.32 -3.03 6.84
CA LEU A 126 -1.64 -3.55 5.50
C LEU A 126 -0.53 -4.48 5.00
N LEU A 127 0.73 -4.09 5.21
CA LEU A 127 1.89 -4.89 4.82
C LEU A 127 1.99 -6.21 5.62
N ALA A 128 1.76 -6.17 6.93
CA ALA A 128 1.78 -7.36 7.79
C ALA A 128 0.75 -8.40 7.33
N VAL A 129 -0.49 -7.97 7.08
CA VAL A 129 -1.55 -8.86 6.58
C VAL A 129 -1.21 -9.43 5.21
N LEU A 130 -0.63 -8.61 4.32
CA LEU A 130 -0.19 -9.08 3.00
C LEU A 130 0.91 -10.16 3.13
N LEU A 131 1.87 -9.98 4.04
CA LEU A 131 2.98 -10.91 4.30
C LEU A 131 2.53 -12.24 4.95
N ALA A 132 1.45 -12.18 5.74
CA ALA A 132 0.78 -13.35 6.31
C ALA A 132 0.02 -14.17 5.25
N GLY A 133 -0.40 -13.51 4.16
CA GLY A 133 -1.14 -14.11 3.05
C GLY A 133 -0.29 -14.95 2.10
N SER A 134 -0.93 -15.41 1.01
CA SER A 134 -0.31 -16.24 -0.04
C SER A 134 -0.04 -15.48 -1.35
N HIS A 135 0.12 -14.15 -1.27
CA HIS A 135 0.32 -13.33 -2.46
C HIS A 135 1.65 -13.63 -3.17
N LYS A 136 1.67 -13.58 -4.50
CA LYS A 136 2.84 -14.01 -5.32
C LYS A 136 4.14 -13.26 -5.01
N TRP A 137 4.07 -12.04 -4.50
CA TRP A 137 5.24 -11.23 -4.13
C TRP A 137 5.73 -11.42 -2.70
N VAL A 138 5.01 -12.18 -1.87
CA VAL A 138 5.41 -12.44 -0.47
C VAL A 138 6.78 -13.10 -0.42
N GLN A 139 7.06 -14.06 -1.31
CA GLN A 139 8.38 -14.69 -1.34
C GLN A 139 9.48 -13.70 -1.71
N ALA A 140 9.23 -12.79 -2.66
CA ALA A 140 10.20 -11.77 -3.05
C ALA A 140 10.49 -10.78 -1.90
N LEU A 141 9.48 -10.43 -1.10
CA LEU A 141 9.66 -9.63 0.12
C LEU A 141 10.51 -10.39 1.15
N ARG A 142 10.23 -11.67 1.38
CA ARG A 142 10.99 -12.52 2.30
C ARG A 142 12.44 -12.71 1.86
N ASP A 143 12.69 -12.89 0.57
CA ASP A 143 14.04 -12.99 0.00
C ASP A 143 14.84 -11.69 0.16
N ALA A 144 14.14 -10.55 0.26
CA ALA A 144 14.72 -9.25 0.61
C ALA A 144 14.86 -9.02 2.12
N GLY A 145 14.59 -10.04 2.95
CA GLY A 145 14.68 -9.96 4.41
C GLY A 145 13.49 -9.26 5.08
N ILE A 146 12.36 -9.11 4.39
CA ILE A 146 11.15 -8.49 4.93
C ILE A 146 10.19 -9.60 5.37
N THR A 147 9.94 -9.71 6.68
CA THR A 147 9.02 -10.69 7.24
C THR A 147 7.85 -10.05 7.98
N GLU A 148 6.77 -10.81 8.17
CA GLU A 148 5.64 -10.37 8.97
C GLU A 148 6.06 -10.04 10.41
N GLU A 149 6.94 -10.86 11.00
CA GLU A 149 7.46 -10.68 12.36
C GLU A 149 8.19 -9.34 12.51
N ASP A 150 9.06 -8.99 11.56
CA ASP A 150 9.78 -7.70 11.57
C ASP A 150 8.81 -6.51 11.53
N VAL A 151 7.73 -6.62 10.74
CA VAL A 151 6.70 -5.58 10.64
C VAL A 151 5.93 -5.45 11.95
N LEU A 152 5.50 -6.57 12.53
CA LEU A 152 4.77 -6.58 13.81
C LEU A 152 5.60 -6.01 14.97
N ASP A 153 6.90 -6.32 14.99
CA ASP A 153 7.84 -5.78 15.97
C ASP A 153 7.99 -4.26 15.87
N VAL A 154 7.94 -3.69 14.66
CA VAL A 154 7.96 -2.24 14.45
C VAL A 154 6.66 -1.61 14.90
N ILE A 155 5.50 -2.17 14.53
CA ILE A 155 4.19 -1.66 14.98
C ILE A 155 4.13 -1.62 16.51
N GLY A 156 4.55 -2.71 17.18
CA GLY A 156 4.55 -2.78 18.63
C GLY A 156 5.46 -1.75 19.32
N LYS A 157 6.51 -1.27 18.66
CA LYS A 157 7.38 -0.19 19.17
C LYS A 157 6.76 1.20 18.94
N GLU A 158 6.09 1.40 17.80
CA GLU A 158 5.42 2.67 17.49
C GLU A 158 4.24 2.95 18.43
N ASP A 159 3.48 1.93 18.83
CA ASP A 159 2.32 2.07 19.73
C ASP A 159 2.69 2.27 21.22
N GLN A 160 3.97 2.06 21.60
CA GLN A 160 4.46 2.27 22.96
C GLN A 160 5.01 3.69 23.21
N LEU A 161 5.12 4.51 22.16
CA LEU A 161 5.63 5.89 22.19
C LEU A 161 4.50 6.92 22.34
#